data_AF-A0A926DAI3-F1
#
_entry.id   AF-A0A926DAI3-F1
#
_cell.length_a   1.000
_cell.length_b   1.000
_cell.length_c   1.000
_cell.angle_alpha   90.00
_cell.angle_beta   90.00
_cell.angle_gamma   90.00
#
_symmetry.space_group_name_H-M   'P 1'
#
loop_
_entity.id
_entity.type
_entity.pdbx_description
1 polymer ?
#
loop_
_entity_poly.entity_id
_entity_poly.type
_entity_poly.pdbx_seq_one_letter_code
_entity_poly.pdbx_strand_id
1 'polypeptide(L)' 'MNTVANFVKERNEALFSLDRKKIEAYCAKYGDSDSANIPDVVFWAGVYKAICEIKNAPEEKVQIARTWLKAHGFSASIS' A
#
# COMPACT_ATOMS: atom_id res chain seq x y z
N MET A 1 20.38 -14.34 -1.79
CA MET A 1 20.37 -13.26 -0.78
C MET A 1 19.18 -12.36 -1.07
N ASN A 2 18.14 -12.35 -0.22
CA ASN A 2 17.06 -11.37 -0.32
C ASN A 2 17.58 -10.04 0.23
N THR A 3 17.99 -9.15 -0.67
CA THR A 3 18.47 -7.83 -0.30
C THR A 3 17.30 -6.92 0.08
N VAL A 4 17.56 -5.92 0.92
CA VAL A 4 16.59 -4.84 1.22
C VAL A 4 16.07 -4.19 -0.06
N ALA A 5 16.90 -4.11 -1.10
CA ALA A 5 16.51 -3.59 -2.41
C ALA A 5 15.41 -4.42 -3.09
N ASN A 6 15.50 -5.76 -3.04
CA ASN A 6 14.47 -6.64 -3.59
C ASN A 6 13.15 -6.49 -2.84
N PHE A 7 13.20 -6.41 -1.51
CA PHE A 7 12.01 -6.14 -0.68
C PHE A 7 11.33 -4.82 -1.08
N VAL A 8 12.11 -3.73 -1.19
CA VAL A 8 11.59 -2.41 -1.56
C VAL A 8 10.98 -2.43 -2.96
N LYS A 9 11.61 -3.13 -3.91
CA LYS A 9 11.11 -3.27 -5.27
C LYS A 9 9.76 -4.00 -5.28
N GLU A 10 9.67 -5.17 -4.66
CA GLU A 10 8.45 -5.97 -4.61
C GLU A 10 7.31 -5.23 -3.89
N ARG A 11 7.60 -4.56 -2.77
CA ARG A 11 6.62 -3.71 -2.07
C ARG A 11 6.06 -2.63 -2.99
N ASN A 12 6.94 -1.90 -3.67
CA ASN A 12 6.53 -0.82 -4.55
C ASN A 12 5.70 -1.34 -5.73
N GLU A 13 6.11 -2.45 -6.36
CA GLU A 13 5.36 -3.09 -7.44
C GLU A 13 3.97 -3.53 -6.97
N ALA A 14 3.87 -4.13 -5.78
CA ALA A 14 2.59 -4.55 -5.20
C ALA A 14 1.70 -3.34 -4.91
N LEU A 15 2.16 -2.38 -4.10
CA LEU A 15 1.34 -1.23 -3.68
C LEU A 15 0.95 -0.33 -4.87
N PHE A 16 1.87 -0.07 -5.81
CA PHE A 16 1.57 0.79 -6.96
C PHE A 16 0.70 0.11 -8.01
N SER A 17 0.54 -1.21 -7.96
CA SER A 17 -0.40 -1.92 -8.85
C SER A 17 -1.85 -1.56 -8.57
N LEU A 18 -2.18 -1.13 -7.34
CA LEU A 18 -3.56 -0.92 -6.86
C LEU A 18 -4.47 -2.13 -7.15
N ASP A 19 -3.90 -3.33 -7.15
CA ASP A 19 -4.58 -4.60 -7.30
C ASP A 19 -4.57 -5.33 -5.96
N ARG A 20 -5.75 -5.44 -5.35
CA ARG A 20 -5.92 -6.06 -4.02
C ARG A 20 -5.29 -7.45 -3.94
N LYS A 21 -5.47 -8.30 -4.96
CA LYS A 21 -4.93 -9.67 -4.95
C LYS A 21 -3.41 -9.68 -5.00
N LYS A 22 -2.79 -8.77 -5.75
CA LYS A 22 -1.33 -8.63 -5.78
C LYS A 22 -0.76 -8.14 -4.45
N ILE A 23 -1.47 -7.21 -3.80
CA ILE A 23 -1.08 -6.68 -2.49
C ILE A 23 -1.23 -7.75 -1.40
N GLU A 24 -2.35 -8.48 -1.37
CA GLU A 24 -2.57 -9.61 -0.44
C GLU A 24 -1.53 -10.71 -0.63
N ALA A 25 -1.18 -11.05 -1.88
CA ALA A 25 -0.13 -12.03 -2.16
C ALA A 25 1.25 -11.56 -1.67
N TYR A 26 1.56 -10.27 -1.82
CA TYR A 26 2.76 -9.67 -1.24
C TYR A 26 2.73 -9.72 0.29
N CYS A 27 1.65 -9.29 0.94
CA CYS A 27 1.51 -9.33 2.40
C CYS A 27 1.67 -10.76 2.95
N ALA A 28 0.99 -11.74 2.34
CA ALA A 28 1.09 -13.15 2.73
C ALA A 28 2.52 -13.70 2.58
N LYS A 29 3.25 -13.33 1.51
CA LYS A 29 4.67 -13.70 1.31
C LYS A 29 5.55 -13.22 2.47
N TYR A 30 5.20 -12.10 3.10
CA TYR A 30 5.92 -11.50 4.23
C TYR A 30 5.27 -11.77 5.60
N GLY A 31 4.31 -12.71 5.67
CA GLY A 31 3.71 -13.19 6.91
C GLY A 31 2.46 -12.45 7.38
N ASP A 32 1.95 -11.49 6.60
CA ASP A 32 0.69 -10.79 6.88
C ASP A 32 -0.47 -11.43 6.11
N SER A 33 -1.04 -12.49 6.69
CA SER A 33 -2.27 -13.14 6.21
C SER A 33 -3.55 -12.41 6.62
N ASP A 34 -3.48 -11.50 7.61
CA ASP A 34 -4.65 -10.83 8.17
C ASP A 34 -5.20 -9.78 7.21
N SER A 35 -4.35 -9.23 6.33
CA SER A 35 -4.72 -8.34 5.23
C SER A 35 -5.88 -8.85 4.34
N ALA A 36 -6.09 -10.17 4.25
CA ALA A 36 -7.20 -10.77 3.50
C ALA A 36 -8.56 -10.65 4.21
N ASN A 37 -8.57 -10.51 5.53
CA ASN A 37 -9.78 -10.58 6.37
C ASN A 37 -10.24 -9.19 6.88
N ILE A 38 -9.47 -8.13 6.63
CA ILE A 38 -9.84 -6.78 7.05
C ILE A 38 -10.88 -6.16 6.09
N PRO A 39 -11.75 -5.26 6.59
CA PRO A 39 -12.71 -4.56 5.74
C PRO A 39 -12.03 -3.77 4.62
N ASP A 40 -12.62 -3.76 3.42
CA ASP A 40 -12.09 -3.09 2.22
C ASP A 40 -11.63 -1.66 2.48
N VAL A 41 -12.44 -0.87 3.18
CA VAL A 41 -12.12 0.52 3.48
C VAL A 41 -10.87 0.65 4.35
N VAL A 42 -10.66 -0.27 5.29
CA VAL A 42 -9.49 -0.31 6.17
C VAL A 42 -8.27 -0.77 5.39
N PHE A 43 -8.42 -1.80 4.54
CA PHE A 43 -7.38 -2.28 3.64
C PHE A 43 -6.85 -1.16 2.76
N TRP A 44 -7.74 -0.49 2.03
CA TRP A 44 -7.35 0.57 1.11
C TRP A 44 -6.80 1.79 1.83
N ALA A 45 -7.32 2.15 3.01
CA ALA A 45 -6.74 3.21 3.82
C ALA A 45 -5.27 2.92 4.20
N GLY A 46 -4.96 1.68 4.59
CA GLY A 46 -3.59 1.24 4.87
C GLY A 46 -2.67 1.33 3.64
N VAL A 47 -3.13 0.80 2.50
CA VAL A 47 -2.38 0.83 1.24
C VAL A 47 -2.08 2.27 0.81
N TYR A 48 -3.09 3.14 0.78
CA TYR A 48 -2.91 4.51 0.32
C TYR A 48 -2.07 5.35 1.26
N LYS A 49 -2.17 5.14 2.58
CA LYS A 49 -1.24 5.76 3.53
C LYS A 49 0.20 5.28 3.31
N ALA A 50 0.41 3.99 3.08
CA ALA A 50 1.74 3.47 2.77
C ALA A 50 2.32 4.07 1.47
N ILE A 51 1.50 4.28 0.44
CA ILE A 51 1.91 4.95 -0.80
C ILE A 51 2.36 6.39 -0.53
N CYS A 52 1.63 7.14 0.31
CA CYS A 52 1.99 8.51 0.69
C CYS A 52 3.34 8.60 1.41
N GLU A 53 3.73 7.59 2.18
CA GLU A 53 4.97 7.56 2.97
C GLU A 53 6.21 7.06 2.19
N ILE A 54 6.04 6.55 0.96
CA ILE A 54 7.17 6.09 0.14
C ILE A 54 7.89 7.32 -0.46
N LYS A 55 9.10 7.61 0.04
CA LYS A 55 9.94 8.76 -0.33
C LYS A 55 10.11 9.02 -1.83
N ASN A 56 10.09 7.97 -2.66
CA ASN A 56 10.28 8.06 -4.12
C ASN A 56 9.09 7.47 -4.90
N ALA A 57 7.87 7.54 -4.34
CA ALA A 57 6.68 7.14 -5.06
C ALA A 57 6.44 8.08 -6.26
N PRO A 58 5.91 7.57 -7.38
CA PRO A 58 5.48 8.44 -8.48
C PRO A 58 4.41 9.42 -7.98
N GLU A 59 4.55 10.70 -8.32
CA GLU A 59 3.63 11.76 -7.86
C GLU A 59 2.17 11.44 -8.19
N GLU A 60 1.90 10.88 -9.38
CA GLU A 60 0.57 10.42 -9.78
C GLU A 60 -0.04 9.42 -8.78
N LYS A 61 0.76 8.45 -8.31
CA LYS A 61 0.31 7.45 -7.33
C LYS A 61 0.01 8.08 -5.97
N VAL A 62 0.83 9.06 -5.56
CA VAL A 62 0.62 9.82 -4.33
C VAL A 62 -0.66 10.67 -4.42
N GLN A 63 -0.93 11.29 -5.57
CA GLN A 63 -2.15 12.09 -5.78
C GLN A 63 -3.41 11.23 -5.78
N ILE A 64 -3.38 10.06 -6.42
CA ILE A 64 -4.47 9.07 -6.34
C ILE A 64 -4.73 8.68 -4.89
N ALA A 65 -3.67 8.35 -4.15
CA ALA A 65 -3.77 7.96 -2.75
C ALA A 65 -4.38 9.06 -1.86
N ARG A 66 -3.87 10.29 -1.96
CA ARG A 66 -4.39 11.44 -1.20
C ARG A 66 -5.85 11.75 -1.55
N THR A 67 -6.21 11.66 -2.82
CA THR A 67 -7.58 11.89 -3.29
C THR A 67 -8.53 10.86 -2.71
N TRP A 68 -8.16 9.57 -2.76
CA TRP A 68 -8.96 8.49 -2.21
C TRP A 68 -9.12 8.64 -0.69
N LEU A 69 -8.03 8.89 0.04
CA LEU A 69 -8.06 9.05 1.50
C LEU A 69 -8.96 10.21 1.91
N LYS A 70 -8.82 11.37 1.26
CA LYS A 70 -9.68 12.55 1.53
C LYS A 70 -11.15 12.24 1.27
N ALA A 71 -11.47 11.55 0.17
CA ALA A 71 -12.84 11.19 -0.17
C ALA A 71 -13.48 10.23 0.85
N HIS A 72 -12.68 9.42 1.55
CA HIS A 72 -13.14 8.44 2.54
C HIS A 72 -12.94 8.91 4.00
N GLY A 73 -12.58 10.18 4.22
CA GLY A 73 -12.42 10.76 5.55
C GLY A 73 -11.14 10.37 6.29
N PHE A 74 -10.13 9.85 5.58
CA PHE A 74 -8.82 9.51 6.15
C PHE A 74 -7.79 10.61 5.94
N SER A 75 -6.85 10.73 6.88
CA SER A 75 -5.64 11.54 6.71
C SER A 75 -4.58 10.80 5.88
N ALA A 76 -3.71 11.55 5.20
CA ALA A 76 -2.58 11.01 4.45
C ALA A 76 -1.43 10.50 5.34
N SER A 77 -1.47 10.80 6.65
CA SER A 77 -0.47 10.40 7.62
C SER A 77 -0.80 9.05 8.26
N ILE A 78 0.22 8.23 8.50
CA ILE A 78 0.15 7.10 9.43
C ILE A 78 0.48 7.66 10.82
N SER A 79 -0.57 8.01 11.56
CA SER A 79 -0.48 8.47 12.96
C SER A 79 -1.52 7.76 13.79
#